data_AF-A0A6A6QA07-F1
#
_entry.id   AF-A0A6A6QA07-F1
#
_cell.length_a   1.000
_cell.length_b   1.000
_cell.length_c   1.000
_cell.angle_alpha   90.00
_cell.angle_beta   90.00
_cell.angle_gamma   90.00
#
_symmetry.space_group_name_H-M   'P 1'
#
loop_
_entity.id
_entity.type
_entity.pdbx_description
1 polymer ?
#
loop_
_entity_poly.entity_id
_entity_poly.type
_entity_poly.pdbx_seq_one_letter_code
_entity_poly.pdbx_strand_id
1 'polypeptide(L)'
;MSYNSATNANFIAPRLLREVLHITIHPFDKESSMGHYNEEGIEIQGYVDLIWCFRTSRKVFEPTRFFVTAVYNPPFDLVLGQRDCKRAGIP
;
A
#
# COMPACT_ATOMS: atom_id res chain seq x y z
N MET A 1 5.15 -5.42 8.83
CA MET A 1 3.80 -4.92 8.47
C MET A 1 3.34 -4.05 9.62
N SER A 2 3.07 -2.78 9.35
CA SER A 2 2.58 -1.81 10.34
C SER A 2 1.10 -1.53 10.08
N TYR A 3 0.41 -0.97 11.08
CA TYR A 3 -1.02 -0.68 11.05
C TYR A 3 -1.24 0.81 11.26
N ASN A 4 -2.14 1.41 10.50
CA ASN A 4 -2.62 2.77 10.74
C ASN A 4 -4.16 2.79 10.76
N SER A 5 -4.74 3.05 11.93
CA SER A 5 -6.19 3.18 12.11
C SER A 5 -6.77 4.49 11.54
N ALA A 6 -5.91 5.47 11.24
CA ALA A 6 -6.31 6.79 10.76
C ALA A 6 -6.56 6.84 9.25
N THR A 7 -6.09 5.85 8.48
CA THR A 7 -6.30 5.80 7.03
C THR A 7 -7.21 4.65 6.62
N ASN A 8 -8.07 4.91 5.64
CA ASN A 8 -8.79 3.85 4.94
C ASN A 8 -7.95 3.18 3.84
N ALA A 9 -6.83 3.80 3.46
CA ALA A 9 -5.97 3.40 2.35
C ALA A 9 -4.82 2.50 2.81
N ASN A 10 -4.41 1.57 1.93
CA ASN A 10 -3.21 0.75 2.12
C ASN A 10 -1.99 1.40 1.48
N PHE A 11 -0.82 1.20 2.07
CA PHE A 11 0.44 1.75 1.58
C PHE A 11 1.51 0.68 1.45
N ILE A 12 2.43 0.89 0.53
CA ILE A 12 3.57 0.03 0.32
C ILE A 12 4.82 0.86 0.01
N ALA A 13 5.95 0.41 0.55
CA ALA A 13 7.24 1.00 0.28
C ALA A 13 7.73 0.63 -1.13
N PRO A 14 8.27 1.59 -1.90
CA PRO A 14 8.93 1.32 -3.17
C PRO A 14 10.04 0.29 -3.07
N ARG A 15 10.80 0.29 -1.97
CA ARG A 15 11.87 -0.68 -1.70
C ARG A 15 11.35 -2.12 -1.73
N LEU A 16 10.24 -2.42 -1.04
CA LEU A 16 9.66 -3.77 -1.03
C LEU A 16 9.26 -4.22 -2.44
N LEU A 17 8.68 -3.32 -3.23
CA LEU A 17 8.28 -3.63 -4.61
C LEU A 17 9.46 -3.93 -5.53
N ARG A 18 10.54 -3.13 -5.44
CA ARG A 18 11.66 -3.25 -6.37
C ARG A 18 12.67 -4.31 -5.98
N GLU A 19 12.98 -4.43 -4.69
CA GLU A 19 14.06 -5.29 -4.20
C GLU A 19 13.59 -6.70 -3.84
N VAL A 20 12.34 -6.86 -3.42
CA VAL A 20 11.83 -8.14 -2.90
C VAL A 20 10.81 -8.77 -3.84
N LEU A 21 9.81 -7.99 -4.26
CA LEU A 21 8.72 -8.52 -5.10
C LEU A 21 9.03 -8.43 -6.60
N HIS A 22 9.95 -7.55 -6.99
CA HIS A 22 10.29 -7.23 -8.39
C HIS A 22 9.05 -6.88 -9.24
N ILE A 23 8.13 -6.09 -8.67
CA ILE A 23 6.88 -5.67 -9.32
C ILE A 23 6.99 -4.21 -9.79
N THR A 24 6.46 -3.95 -10.99
CA THR A 24 6.38 -2.62 -11.58
C THR A 24 5.27 -1.80 -10.91
N ILE A 25 5.56 -0.52 -10.64
CA ILE A 25 4.60 0.43 -10.08
C ILE A 25 3.72 0.96 -11.22
N HIS A 26 2.40 0.96 -11.05
CA HIS A 26 1.49 1.65 -11.96
C HIS A 26 1.49 3.15 -11.64
N PRO A 27 1.93 4.02 -12.56
CA PRO A 27 1.87 5.46 -12.34
C PRO A 27 0.40 5.92 -12.34
N PHE A 28 0.13 7.05 -11.68
CA PHE A 28 -1.11 7.77 -11.90
C PHE A 28 -1.10 8.44 -13.28
N ASP A 29 -2.27 8.60 -13.90
CA ASP A 29 -2.37 9.28 -15.18
C ASP A 29 -1.82 10.71 -15.08
N LYS A 30 -0.95 11.06 -16.04
CA LYS A 30 -0.06 12.24 -16.05
C LYS A 30 -0.74 13.62 -16.05
N GLU A 31 -2.06 13.71 -15.91
CA GLU A 31 -2.78 14.99 -16.01
C GLU A 31 -2.79 15.81 -14.73
N SER A 32 -2.32 15.27 -13.59
CA SER A 32 -2.20 16.05 -12.35
C SER A 32 -0.74 16.38 -12.05
N SER A 33 -0.35 17.62 -12.32
CA SER A 33 0.95 18.20 -11.90
C SER A 33 0.96 18.62 -10.43
N MET A 34 -0.14 18.39 -9.69
CA MET A 34 -0.15 18.38 -8.23
C MET A 34 0.34 17.02 -7.76
N GLY A 35 1.35 17.00 -6.88
CA GLY A 35 1.74 15.77 -6.20
C GLY A 35 0.50 15.06 -5.66
N HIS A 36 0.41 13.75 -5.88
CA HIS A 36 -0.68 12.98 -5.31
C HIS A 36 -0.35 12.82 -3.83
N TYR A 37 -1.15 13.44 -2.96
CA TYR A 37 -1.04 13.27 -1.52
C TYR A 37 -2.23 12.46 -1.01
N ASN A 38 -2.01 11.61 -0.02
CA ASN A 38 -3.12 10.98 0.70
C ASN A 38 -3.76 11.97 1.70
N GLU A 39 -4.79 11.50 2.40
CA GLU A 39 -5.50 12.25 3.45
C GLU A 39 -4.61 12.70 4.63
N GLU A 40 -3.41 12.13 4.78
CA GLU A 40 -2.42 12.45 5.82
C GLU A 40 -1.25 13.30 5.30
N GLY A 41 -1.29 13.75 4.04
CA GLY A 41 -0.19 14.52 3.43
C GLY A 41 1.02 13.68 3.03
N ILE A 42 0.91 12.35 2.97
CA ILE A 42 1.94 11.46 2.42
C ILE A 42 1.87 11.52 0.90
N GLU A 43 2.98 11.90 0.28
CA GLU A 43 3.14 11.89 -1.17
C GLU A 43 3.17 10.45 -1.70
N ILE A 44 2.39 10.19 -2.75
CA ILE A 44 2.26 8.91 -3.43
C ILE A 44 2.65 9.06 -4.90
N GLN A 45 3.40 8.10 -5.42
CA GLN A 45 3.95 8.12 -6.79
C GLN A 45 3.23 7.17 -7.76
N GLY A 46 2.32 6.35 -7.24
CA GLY A 46 1.58 5.38 -8.02
C GLY A 46 0.84 4.39 -7.14
N TYR A 47 0.44 3.27 -7.73
CA TYR A 47 -0.22 2.18 -7.04
C TYR A 47 0.21 0.81 -7.60
N VAL A 48 -0.16 -0.23 -6.88
CA VAL A 48 -0.03 -1.62 -7.29
C VAL A 48 -1.23 -2.39 -6.73
N ASP A 49 -1.75 -3.34 -7.50
CA ASP A 49 -2.81 -4.24 -7.05
C ASP A 49 -2.17 -5.60 -6.72
N LEU A 50 -2.26 -6.02 -5.45
CA LEU A 50 -1.61 -7.24 -4.95
C LEU A 50 -2.63 -8.23 -4.39
N ILE A 51 -2.39 -9.51 -4.68
CA ILE A 51 -3.00 -10.63 -3.96
C ILE A 51 -2.07 -10.97 -2.80
N TRP A 52 -2.63 -11.09 -1.59
CA TRP A 52 -1.85 -11.33 -0.38
C TRP A 52 -2.57 -12.30 0.55
N CYS A 53 -1.84 -12.87 1.51
CA CYS A 53 -2.39 -13.74 2.53
C CYS A 53 -1.61 -13.62 3.83
N PHE A 54 -2.25 -13.92 4.96
CA PHE A 54 -1.53 -14.15 6.20
C PHE A 54 -0.98 -15.56 6.22
N ARG A 55 0.31 -15.70 6.57
CA ARG A 55 0.96 -17.00 6.74
C ARG A 55 0.20 -17.91 7.70
N THR A 56 -0.45 -17.33 8.72
CA THR A 56 -1.18 -18.05 9.76
C THR A 56 -2.55 -18.53 9.32
N SER A 57 -3.30 -17.76 8.54
CA SER A 57 -4.68 -18.12 8.17
C SER A 57 -4.79 -18.81 6.81
N ARG A 58 -3.75 -18.75 5.96
CA ARG A 58 -3.76 -19.17 4.53
C ARG A 58 -4.93 -18.60 3.72
N LYS A 59 -5.71 -17.66 4.28
CA LYS A 59 -6.80 -16.97 3.61
C LYS A 59 -6.18 -16.02 2.60
N VAL A 60 -6.42 -16.30 1.34
CA VAL A 60 -6.01 -15.45 0.23
C VAL A 60 -7.03 -14.31 0.10
N PHE A 61 -6.54 -13.09 0.05
CA PHE A 61 -7.34 -11.89 -0.18
C PHE A 61 -7.34 -11.56 -1.67
N GLU A 62 -8.50 -11.12 -2.17
CA GLU A 62 -8.67 -10.63 -3.55
C GLU A 62 -7.69 -9.49 -3.87
N PRO A 63 -7.44 -9.20 -5.16
CA PRO A 63 -6.59 -8.09 -5.57
C PRO A 63 -6.93 -6.81 -4.80
N THR A 64 -5.96 -6.34 -4.03
CA THR A 64 -6.11 -5.20 -3.13
C THR A 64 -5.15 -4.12 -3.56
N ARG A 65 -5.64 -2.88 -3.67
CA ARG A 65 -4.83 -1.74 -4.07
C ARG A 65 -3.96 -1.25 -2.92
N PHE A 66 -2.68 -1.08 -3.21
CA PHE A 66 -1.69 -0.43 -2.36
C PHE A 66 -1.17 0.82 -3.05
N PHE A 67 -1.21 1.95 -2.36
CA PHE A 67 -0.59 3.17 -2.84
C PHE A 67 0.90 3.14 -2.54
N VAL A 68 1.69 3.46 -3.55
CA VAL A 68 3.14 3.47 -3.46
C VAL A 68 3.57 4.85 -2.99
N THR A 69 4.17 4.90 -1.81
CA THR A 69 4.69 6.17 -1.26
C THR A 69 5.83 6.71 -2.12
N ALA A 70 6.02 8.03 -2.17
CA ALA A 70 7.13 8.66 -2.89
C ALA A 70 8.48 8.42 -2.19
N VAL A 71 8.48 8.37 -0.85
CA VAL A 71 9.65 8.02 -0.05
C VAL A 71 10.08 6.59 -0.37
N TYR A 72 11.33 6.39 -0.81
CA TYR A 72 11.81 5.08 -1.26
C TYR A 72 11.79 4.01 -0.15
N ASN A 73 12.21 4.38 1.06
CA ASN A 73 12.32 3.49 2.22
C ASN A 73 11.73 4.16 3.48
N PRO A 74 10.39 4.29 3.58
CA PRO A 74 9.72 4.80 4.77
C PRO A 74 9.90 3.82 5.95
N PRO A 75 9.52 4.19 7.20
CA PRO A 75 9.68 3.33 8.39
C PRO A 75 8.72 2.12 8.43
N PHE A 76 8.23 1.68 7.27
CA PHE A 76 7.38 0.51 7.09
C PHE A 76 7.60 -0.07 5.69
N ASP A 77 7.40 -1.38 5.53
CA ASP A 77 7.36 -1.99 4.20
C ASP A 77 5.95 -1.97 3.60
N LEU A 78 4.93 -2.15 4.44
CA LEU A 78 3.53 -2.25 4.05
C LEU A 78 2.61 -1.89 5.23
N VAL A 79 1.58 -1.10 4.93
CA VAL A 79 0.52 -0.67 5.85
C VAL A 79 -0.83 -1.10 5.27
N LEU A 80 -1.66 -1.73 6.08
CA LEU A 80 -3.08 -1.89 5.76
C LEU A 80 -3.88 -0.75 6.38
N GLY A 81 -4.77 -0.18 5.59
CA GLY A 81 -5.78 0.75 6.06
C GLY A 81 -6.87 0.02 6.85
N GLN A 82 -7.67 0.82 7.55
CA GLN A 82 -8.73 0.34 8.45
C GLN A 82 -9.72 -0.61 7.74
N ARG A 83 -10.06 -0.33 6.48
CA ARG A 83 -11.00 -1.15 5.69
C ARG A 83 -10.51 -2.59 5.53
N ASP A 84 -9.27 -2.75 5.09
CA ASP A 84 -8.69 -4.07 4.85
C ASP A 84 -8.32 -4.78 6.14
N CYS A 85 -7.97 -4.06 7.20
CA CYS A 85 -7.81 -4.63 8.54
C CYS A 85 -9.10 -5.26 9.05
N LYS A 86 -10.24 -4.54 8.96
CA LYS A 86 -11.56 -5.07 9.31
C LYS A 86 -11.92 -6.30 8.49
N ARG A 87 -11.71 -6.26 7.16
CA ARG A 87 -11.95 -7.41 6.26
C ARG A 87 -11.10 -8.63 6.62
N ALA A 88 -9.91 -8.37 7.16
CA ALA A 88 -8.97 -9.40 7.57
C ALA A 88 -9.13 -9.85 9.02
N GLY A 89 -10.05 -9.27 9.79
CA GLY A 89 -10.29 -9.60 11.19
C GLY A 89 -9.16 -9.14 12.13
N ILE A 90 -8.41 -8.12 11.73
CA ILE A 90 -7.38 -7.49 12.57
C ILE A 90 -8.08 -6.42 13.40
N PRO A 91 -7.99 -6.48 14.75
CA PRO A 91 -8.65 -5.54 15.64
C PRO A 91 -8.12 -4.11 15.46
#